data_AF-A0A2U2DUE4-F1
#
_entry.id   AF-A0A2U2DUE4-F1
#
_cell.length_a   1.000
_cell.length_b   1.000
_cell.length_c   1.000
_cell.angle_alpha   90.00
_cell.angle_beta   90.00
_cell.angle_gamma   90.00
#
_symmetry.space_group_name_H-M   'P 1'
#
loop_
_entity.id
_entity.type
_entity.pdbx_description
1 polymer ?
#
loop_
_entity_poly.entity_id
_entity_poly.type
_entity_poly.pdbx_seq_one_letter_code
_entity_poly.pdbx_strand_id
1 'polypeptide(L)' 'MSLLMASEIAVQLIRNHADFVAEHPEFPWEAMRGMKNRIAHGYFDIDPQKVWSTAKDDVPDLVDKLHALRHWRAQGE' A
#
# COMPACT_ATOMS: atom_id res chain seq x y z
N MET A 1 -3.86 -4.81 12.55
CA MET A 1 -2.38 -4.78 12.55
C MET A 1 -1.79 -4.80 11.14
N SER A 2 -2.30 -5.60 10.20
CA SER A 2 -1.71 -5.74 8.85
C SER A 2 -1.66 -4.45 8.01
N LEU A 3 -2.69 -3.60 8.04
CA LEU A 3 -2.72 -2.32 7.30
C LEU A 3 -1.66 -1.32 7.79
N LEU A 4 -1.38 -1.30 9.09
CA LEU A 4 -0.35 -0.46 9.68
C LEU A 4 1.04 -0.90 9.21
N MET A 5 1.30 -2.21 9.20
CA MET A 5 2.55 -2.76 8.70
C MET A 5 2.75 -2.43 7.21
N ALA A 6 1.73 -2.60 6.38
CA ALA A 6 1.79 -2.25 4.96
C ALA A 6 2.13 -0.76 4.74
N SER A 7 1.54 0.14 5.53
CA SER A 7 1.86 1.57 5.48
C SER A 7 3.30 1.89 5.87
N GLU A 8 3.84 1.18 6.86
CA GLU A 8 5.22 1.37 7.32
C GLU A 8 6.23 0.90 6.27
N ILE A 9 5.97 -0.24 5.62
CA ILE A 9 6.79 -0.72 4.50
C ILE A 9 6.74 0.24 3.30
N ALA A 10 5.56 0.77 2.95
CA ALA A 10 5.44 1.78 1.91
C ALA A 10 6.29 3.02 2.21
N VAL A 11 6.27 3.49 3.46
CA VAL A 11 7.12 4.61 3.91
C VAL A 11 8.61 4.28 3.78
N GLN A 12 9.02 3.07 4.15
CA GLN A 12 10.43 2.66 4.01
C GLN A 12 10.86 2.58 2.55
N LEU A 13 10.01 2.06 1.65
CA LEU A 13 10.29 2.04 0.21
C LEU A 13 10.43 3.44 -0.37
N ILE A 14 9.51 4.35 -0.04
CA ILE A 14 9.56 5.76 -0.47
C ILE A 14 10.87 6.43 -0.02
N ARG A 15 11.34 6.13 1.20
CA ARG A 15 12.54 6.75 1.78
C ARG A 15 13.85 6.15 1.27
N ASN A 16 13.89 4.83 1.11
CA ASN A 16 15.14 4.10 0.92
C ASN A 16 15.30 3.54 -0.51
N HIS A 17 14.22 3.49 -1.29
CA HIS A 17 14.18 2.91 -2.63
C HIS A 17 13.35 3.79 -3.58
N ALA A 18 13.70 5.08 -3.66
CA ALA A 18 12.95 6.06 -4.45
C ALA A 18 12.86 5.71 -5.95
N ASP A 19 13.92 5.11 -6.52
CA ASP A 19 13.94 4.67 -7.93
C ASP A 19 12.86 3.61 -8.20
N PHE A 20 12.74 2.61 -7.32
CA PHE A 20 11.69 1.59 -7.42
C PHE A 20 10.28 2.20 -7.33
N VAL A 21 10.09 3.18 -6.45
CA VAL A 21 8.81 3.90 -6.33
C VAL A 21 8.50 4.70 -7.60
N ALA A 22 9.51 5.30 -8.23
CA ALA A 22 9.37 6.03 -9.48
C ALA A 22 9.09 5.09 -10.68
N GLU A 23 9.68 3.90 -10.69
CA GLU A 23 9.47 2.87 -11.72
C GLU A 23 8.09 2.20 -11.62
N HIS A 24 7.44 2.28 -10.46
CA HIS A 24 6.16 1.63 -10.19
C HIS A 24 5.04 2.61 -9.78
N PRO A 25 4.66 3.59 -10.64
CA PRO A 25 3.63 4.59 -10.33
C PRO A 25 2.21 4.02 -10.27
N GLU A 26 1.99 2.77 -10.70
CA GLU A 26 0.71 2.05 -10.62
C GLU A 26 0.26 1.75 -9.19
N PHE A 27 1.18 1.81 -8.22
CA PHE A 27 0.86 1.67 -6.81
C PHE A 27 0.55 3.02 -6.16
N PRO A 28 -0.48 3.09 -5.29
CA PRO A 28 -0.90 4.34 -4.67
C PRO A 28 -0.04 4.68 -3.43
N TRP A 29 1.27 4.89 -3.63
CA TRP A 29 2.28 5.07 -2.57
C TRP A 29 1.89 6.09 -1.50
N GLU A 30 1.37 7.25 -1.92
CA GLU A 30 0.92 8.32 -1.03
C GLU A 30 -0.29 7.92 -0.18
N ALA A 31 -1.23 7.18 -0.78
CA ALA A 31 -2.39 6.67 -0.05
C ALA A 31 -1.98 5.59 0.97
N MET A 32 -1.05 4.72 0.60
CA MET A 32 -0.49 3.69 1.49
C MET A 32 0.24 4.34 2.68
N ARG A 33 1.06 5.38 2.43
CA ARG A 33 1.68 6.20 3.48
C ARG A 33 0.65 6.85 4.41
N GLY A 34 -0.42 7.39 3.84
CA GLY A 34 -1.49 8.07 4.58
C GLY A 34 -2.36 7.15 5.46
N MET A 35 -2.31 5.83 5.25
CA MET A 35 -3.17 4.89 5.98
C MET A 35 -2.85 4.83 7.48
N LYS A 36 -1.58 5.01 7.86
CA LYS A 36 -1.17 5.13 9.27
C LYS A 36 -1.86 6.31 9.96
N ASN A 37 -1.91 7.46 9.28
CA ASN A 37 -2.54 8.67 9.82
C ASN A 37 -4.05 8.45 10.00
N ARG A 38 -4.70 7.75 9.06
CA ARG A 38 -6.13 7.40 9.18
C ARG A 38 -6.44 6.45 10.33
N ILE A 39 -5.55 5.50 10.64
CA ILE A 39 -5.76 4.53 11.73
C ILE A 39 -5.32 5.11 13.09
N ALA A 40 -4.30 5.98 13.12
CA ALA A 40 -3.70 6.49 14.35
C ALA A 40 -4.32 7.81 14.86
N HIS A 41 -4.86 8.67 13.99
CA HIS A 41 -5.60 9.84 14.41
C HIS A 41 -7.08 9.50 14.65
N GLY A 42 -7.31 9.01 15.86
CA GLY A 42 -8.57 9.17 16.59
C GLY A 42 -9.60 8.06 16.36
N TYR A 43 -9.91 7.33 17.43
CA TYR A 43 -11.14 6.54 17.59
C TYR A 43 -12.44 7.35 17.31
N PHE A 44 -12.34 8.68 17.14
CA PHE A 44 -13.43 9.61 16.82
C PHE A 44 -13.48 10.07 15.34
N ASP A 45 -12.40 9.94 14.57
CA ASP A 45 -12.30 10.42 13.16
C ASP A 45 -11.99 9.30 12.14
N ILE A 46 -11.89 8.05 12.60
CA ILE A 46 -11.83 6.90 11.70
C ILE A 46 -13.17 6.77 11.00
N ASP A 47 -13.17 7.02 9.68
CA ASP A 47 -14.25 6.69 8.76
C ASP A 47 -14.30 5.16 8.55
N PRO A 48 -15.23 4.42 9.19
CA PRO A 48 -15.26 2.97 9.13
C PRO A 48 -15.60 2.46 7.74
N GLN A 49 -16.33 3.24 6.95
CA GLN A 49 -16.66 2.91 5.57
C GLN A 49 -15.40 2.90 4.70
N LYS A 50 -14.51 3.88 4.91
CA LYS A 50 -13.21 3.92 4.23
C LYS A 50 -12.28 2.80 4.67
N VAL A 51 -12.25 2.45 5.95
CA VAL A 51 -11.47 1.28 6.42
C VAL A 51 -12.00 0.00 5.79
N TRP A 52 -13.32 -0.14 5.74
CA TRP A 52 -13.98 -1.30 5.14
C TRP A 52 -13.71 -1.41 3.64
N SER A 53 -13.86 -0.32 2.87
CA SER A 53 -13.57 -0.32 1.43
C SER A 53 -12.10 -0.61 1.16
N THR A 54 -11.17 -0.03 1.94
CA THR A 54 -9.75 -0.35 1.78
C THR A 54 -9.46 -1.81 2.06
N ALA A 55 -10.08 -2.42 3.07
CA ALA A 55 -9.90 -3.84 3.35
C ALA A 55 -10.53 -4.76 2.28
N LYS A 56 -11.68 -4.37 1.72
CA LYS A 56 -12.47 -5.20 0.78
C LYS A 56 -12.05 -5.04 -0.67
N ASP A 57 -11.58 -3.86 -1.06
CA ASP A 57 -11.41 -3.49 -2.46
C ASP A 57 -9.93 -3.14 -2.73
N ASP A 58 -9.34 -2.20 -1.99
CA ASP A 58 -7.97 -1.73 -2.25
C ASP A 58 -6.89 -2.78 -1.92
N VAL A 59 -7.05 -3.51 -0.80
CA VAL A 59 -6.06 -4.51 -0.37
C VAL A 59 -5.99 -5.70 -1.33
N PRO A 60 -7.10 -6.31 -1.77
CA PRO A 60 -7.05 -7.35 -2.81
C PRO A 60 -6.39 -6.88 -4.11
N ASP A 61 -6.76 -5.69 -4.61
CA ASP A 61 -6.12 -5.11 -5.81
C ASP A 61 -4.61 -4.92 -5.64
N LEU A 62 -4.18 -4.42 -4.48
CA LEU A 62 -2.77 -4.29 -4.14
C LEU A 62 -2.05 -5.65 -4.15
N VAL A 63 -2.67 -6.70 -3.57
CA VAL A 63 -2.10 -8.05 -3.55
C VAL A 63 -1.95 -8.61 -4.97
N ASP A 64 -2.95 -8.42 -5.82
CA ASP A 64 -2.91 -8.87 -7.22
C ASP A 64 -1.79 -8.17 -8.00
N LYS A 65 -1.64 -6.85 -7.83
CA LYS A 65 -0.54 -6.07 -8.43
C LYS A 65 0.83 -6.55 -7.94
N LEU A 66 0.98 -6.83 -6.64
CA LEU A 66 2.23 -7.36 -6.09
C LEU A 66 2.55 -8.76 -6.63
N HIS A 67 1.53 -9.60 -6.83
CA HIS A 67 1.71 -10.91 -7.46
C HIS A 67 2.16 -10.76 -8.92
N ALA A 68 1.56 -9.85 -9.69
CA ALA A 68 2.00 -9.56 -11.05
C ALA A 68 3.46 -9.11 -11.08
N LEU A 69 3.85 -8.21 -10.16
CA LEU A 69 5.22 -7.72 -10.05
C LEU A 69 6.22 -8.82 -9.69
N ARG A 70 5.87 -9.74 -8.79
CA ARG A 70 6.75 -10.87 -8.42
C ARG A 70 6.99 -11.84 -9.58
N HIS A 71 6.04 -11.94 -10.51
CA HIS A 71 6.16 -12.80 -11.69
C HIS A 71 6.69 -12.06 -12.94
N TRP A 72 6.98 -10.77 -12.84
CA TRP A 72 7.52 -9.96 -13.93
C TRP A 72 8.85 -10.51 -14.49
N ARG A 73 9.68 -11.17 -13.66
CA ARG A 73 10.94 -11.82 -14.08
C ARG A 73 10.80 -13.26 -14.60
N ALA A 74 9.60 -13.85 -14.63
CA ALA A 74 9.42 -15.23 -15.10
C ALA A 74 9.29 -15.35 -16.63
N GLN A 75 9.32 -14.23 -17.37
CA GLN A 75 9.12 -14.21 -18.84
C GLN A 75 10.35 -13.79 -19.65
N GLY A 76 11.55 -13.74 -19.06
CA GLY A 76 12.75 -13.48 -19.85
C GLY A 76 14.02 -13.39 -19.02
N GLU A 77 14.57 -14.55 -18.68
CA GLU A 77 15.99 -14.93 -18.54
C GLU A 77 16.05 -16.43 -18.22
#